data_AF-A0A833XNR3-F1
#
_entry.id   AF-A0A833XNR3-F1
#
_cell.length_a   1.000
_cell.length_b   1.000
_cell.length_c   1.000
_cell.angle_alpha   90.00
_cell.angle_beta   90.00
_cell.angle_gamma   90.00
#
_symmetry.space_group_name_H-M   'P 1'
#
loop_
_entity.id
_entity.type
_entity.pdbx_description
1 polymer ?
#
loop_
_entity_poly.entity_id
_entity_poly.type
_entity_poly.pdbx_seq_one_letter_code
_entity_poly.pdbx_strand_id
1 'polypeptide(L)'
;MEVMSNCREKGEKEEVLGGEDEILKKRISSHPSYGQLVEAHLGCLKVGAMVKFDRNHIRDQIKQQENNSSSLGMASSSTTRSELDHFMEAYCLALRKLKEAMEEPQQTSMAFINDMHSQLQELMMTSTGHPVVSAEPATNRHGCT
;
A
#
# COMPACT_ATOMS: atom_id res chain seq x y z
N MET A 1 2.32 64.70 26.44
CA MET A 1 2.82 65.19 25.15
C MET A 1 3.03 63.97 24.28
N GLU A 2 2.32 63.94 23.15
CA GLU A 2 2.03 62.73 22.38
C GLU A 2 3.28 62.07 21.77
N VAL A 3 3.32 60.73 21.83
CA VAL A 3 4.08 59.93 20.88
C VAL A 3 3.16 59.65 19.69
N MET A 4 3.23 60.51 18.68
CA MET A 4 2.50 60.35 17.43
C MET A 4 3.33 59.60 16.39
N SER A 5 2.60 58.74 15.67
CA SER A 5 2.85 58.26 14.31
C SER A 5 3.61 56.94 14.15
N ASN A 6 2.87 55.86 14.39
CA ASN A 6 3.07 54.57 13.72
C ASN A 6 2.81 54.74 12.20
N CYS A 7 3.88 54.79 11.40
CA CYS A 7 3.76 54.48 9.98
C CYS A 7 3.63 52.96 9.83
N ARG A 8 2.39 52.50 9.70
CA ARG A 8 2.01 51.12 9.44
C ARG A 8 2.39 50.79 7.99
N GLU A 9 3.58 50.23 7.78
CA GLU A 9 3.87 49.49 6.55
C GLU A 9 3.00 48.23 6.55
N LYS A 10 1.98 48.22 5.69
CA LYS A 10 1.25 47.02 5.32
C LYS A 10 2.22 46.11 4.59
N GLY A 11 2.43 44.91 5.13
CA GLY A 11 3.02 43.80 4.40
C GLY A 11 2.09 43.41 3.27
N GLU A 12 2.47 43.76 2.04
CA GLU A 12 1.90 43.23 0.81
C GLU A 12 2.96 42.35 0.14
N LYS A 13 3.15 41.12 0.63
CA LYS A 13 3.96 40.07 -0.05
C LYS A 13 3.48 38.67 0.28
N GLU A 14 2.19 38.37 0.08
CA GLU A 14 1.68 37.01 0.23
C GLU A 14 0.59 36.67 -0.79
N GLU A 15 0.82 36.89 -2.10
CA GLU A 15 -0.07 36.37 -3.18
C GLU A 15 0.69 36.11 -4.51
N VAL A 16 1.76 35.30 -4.49
CA VAL A 16 2.38 34.80 -5.74
C VAL A 16 2.63 33.29 -5.72
N LEU A 17 2.85 32.70 -4.54
CA LEU A 17 3.24 31.28 -4.40
C LEU A 17 2.07 30.28 -4.52
N GLY A 18 0.81 30.72 -4.39
CA GLY A 18 -0.35 29.81 -4.43
C GLY A 18 -0.74 29.36 -5.84
N GLY A 19 -0.53 30.21 -6.86
CA GLY A 19 -1.02 29.96 -8.22
C GLY A 19 -0.22 28.90 -8.97
N GLU A 20 1.09 28.87 -8.78
CA GLU A 20 1.98 27.92 -9.46
C GLU A 20 1.77 26.48 -8.97
N ASP A 21 1.56 26.29 -7.67
CA ASP A 21 1.23 25.01 -7.05
C ASP A 21 -0.11 24.46 -7.55
N GLU A 22 -1.13 25.31 -7.65
CA GLU A 22 -2.44 24.92 -8.17
C GLU A 22 -2.37 24.54 -9.65
N ILE A 23 -1.61 25.29 -10.44
CA ILE A 23 -1.35 24.97 -11.85
C ILE A 23 -0.63 23.62 -11.96
N LEU A 24 0.38 23.37 -11.13
CA LEU A 24 1.11 22.11 -11.13
C LEU A 24 0.22 20.93 -10.71
N LYS A 25 -0.54 21.07 -9.62
CA LYS A 25 -1.52 20.05 -9.19
C LYS A 25 -2.53 19.76 -10.30
N LYS A 26 -3.03 20.80 -10.97
CA LYS A 26 -3.93 20.64 -12.11
C LYS A 26 -3.27 19.85 -13.24
N ARG A 27 -2.04 20.20 -13.63
CA ARG A 27 -1.26 19.49 -14.66
C ARG A 27 -1.04 18.02 -14.30
N ILE A 28 -0.67 17.72 -13.05
CA ILE A 28 -0.51 16.35 -12.56
C ILE A 28 -1.83 15.60 -12.63
N SER A 29 -2.91 16.19 -12.10
CA SER A 29 -4.23 15.54 -12.08
C SER A 29 -4.76 15.29 -13.49
N SER A 30 -4.60 16.23 -14.44
CA SER A 30 -5.04 16.07 -15.83
C SER A 30 -4.14 15.18 -16.69
N HIS A 31 -3.05 14.64 -16.14
CA HIS A 31 -2.07 13.87 -16.91
C HIS A 31 -2.63 12.49 -17.32
N PRO A 32 -2.40 12.00 -18.55
CA PRO A 32 -2.93 10.70 -19.00
C PRO A 32 -2.53 9.52 -18.12
N SER A 33 -1.34 9.56 -17.50
CA SER A 33 -0.86 8.51 -16.59
C SER A 33 -1.26 8.69 -15.12
N TYR A 34 -2.04 9.71 -14.77
CA TYR A 34 -2.46 9.96 -13.39
C TYR A 34 -3.24 8.78 -12.80
N GLY A 35 -4.11 8.13 -13.60
CA GLY A 35 -4.82 6.92 -13.16
C GLY A 35 -3.86 5.78 -12.76
N GLN A 36 -2.83 5.52 -13.57
CA GLN A 36 -1.81 4.50 -13.30
C GLN A 36 -0.98 4.83 -12.05
N LEU A 37 -0.65 6.10 -11.86
CA LEU A 37 0.03 6.60 -10.67
C LEU A 37 -0.77 6.30 -9.39
N VAL A 38 -2.06 6.63 -9.41
CA VAL A 38 -2.94 6.41 -8.26
C VAL A 38 -3.14 4.92 -8.00
N GLU A 39 -3.27 4.10 -9.04
CA GLU A 39 -3.38 2.65 -8.91
C GLU A 39 -2.12 2.03 -8.29
N ALA A 40 -0.93 2.42 -8.76
CA ALA A 40 0.33 1.96 -8.18
C ALA A 40 0.43 2.35 -6.69
N HIS A 41 0.01 3.56 -6.33
CA HIS A 41 0.00 4.03 -4.96
C HIS A 41 -0.97 3.21 -4.08
N LEU A 42 -2.16 2.93 -4.61
CA LEU A 42 -3.15 2.08 -3.95
C LEU A 42 -2.62 0.65 -3.73
N GLY A 43 -1.83 0.14 -4.68
CA GLY A 43 -1.13 -1.14 -4.55
C GLY A 43 -0.24 -1.18 -3.31
N CYS A 44 0.56 -0.13 -3.08
CA CYS A 44 1.41 -0.02 -1.88
C CYS A 44 0.57 0.01 -0.60
N LEU A 45 -0.50 0.80 -0.55
CA LEU A 45 -1.37 0.90 0.64
C LEU A 45 -2.05 -0.44 0.97
N LYS A 46 -2.41 -1.22 -0.07
CA LYS A 46 -2.98 -2.57 0.11
C LYS A 46 -2.00 -3.52 0.78
N VAL A 47 -0.76 -3.56 0.29
CA VAL A 47 0.31 -4.39 0.88
C VAL A 47 0.63 -3.91 2.29
N GLY A 48 0.66 -2.60 2.52
CA GLY A 48 0.88 -2.00 3.84
C GLY A 48 -0.28 -2.11 4.82
N ALA A 49 -1.41 -2.75 4.45
CA ALA A 49 -2.63 -2.84 5.26
C ALA A 49 -3.14 -1.47 5.79
N MET A 50 -2.91 -0.39 5.05
CA MET A 50 -3.32 0.95 5.45
C MET A 50 -4.81 1.17 5.11
N VAL A 51 -5.70 0.72 6.01
CA VAL A 51 -7.18 0.68 5.80
C VAL A 51 -7.85 2.06 5.81
N LYS A 52 -7.13 3.14 6.14
CA LYS A 52 -7.71 4.48 6.35
C LYS A 52 -8.09 5.25 5.08
N PHE A 53 -7.75 4.75 3.89
CA PHE A 53 -8.05 5.44 2.64
C PHE A 53 -9.30 4.87 1.98
N ASP A 54 -10.30 5.72 1.73
CA ASP A 54 -11.51 5.36 0.98
C ASP A 54 -11.16 5.08 -0.49
N ARG A 55 -10.84 3.82 -0.76
CA ARG A 55 -10.45 3.33 -2.08
C ARG A 55 -11.56 3.46 -3.10
N ASN A 56 -12.81 3.48 -2.65
CA ASN A 56 -13.96 3.56 -3.54
C ASN A 56 -14.11 5.00 -4.03
N HIS A 57 -14.01 5.96 -3.10
CA HIS A 57 -14.00 7.39 -3.44
C HIS A 57 -12.89 7.76 -4.44
N ILE A 58 -11.66 7.26 -4.25
CA ILE A 58 -10.56 7.52 -5.19
C ILE A 58 -10.83 6.92 -6.57
N ARG A 59 -11.32 5.67 -6.62
CA ARG A 59 -11.64 5.00 -7.89
C ARG A 59 -12.76 5.73 -8.64
N ASP A 60 -13.74 6.25 -7.90
CA ASP A 60 -14.86 6.99 -8.49
C ASP A 60 -14.42 8.38 -8.99
N GLN A 61 -13.44 9.02 -8.34
CA GLN A 61 -12.81 10.24 -8.85
C GLN A 61 -12.05 9.99 -10.16
N ILE A 62 -11.28 8.89 -10.25
CA ILE A 62 -10.57 8.52 -11.49
C ILE A 62 -11.56 8.32 -12.64
N LYS A 63 -12.62 7.55 -12.42
CA LYS A 63 -13.64 7.30 -13.45
C LYS A 63 -14.34 8.58 -13.90
N GLN A 64 -14.67 9.47 -12.98
CA GLN A 64 -15.25 10.76 -13.32
C GLN A 64 -14.28 11.61 -14.16
N GLN A 65 -12.99 11.59 -13.81
CA GLN A 65 -11.97 12.33 -14.55
C GLN A 65 -11.74 11.77 -15.96
N GLU A 66 -11.67 10.44 -16.11
CA GLU A 66 -11.56 9.77 -17.41
C GLU A 66 -12.76 10.12 -18.30
N ASN A 67 -13.97 10.07 -17.75
CA ASN A 67 -15.19 10.47 -18.45
C ASN A 67 -15.17 11.95 -18.88
N ASN A 68 -14.64 12.85 -18.05
CA ASN A 68 -14.53 14.29 -18.34
C ASN A 68 -13.38 14.61 -19.32
N SER A 69 -12.39 13.72 -19.44
CA SER A 69 -11.23 13.88 -20.33
C SER A 69 -11.49 13.49 -21.79
N SER A 70 -12.68 12.98 -22.10
CA SER A 70 -13.09 12.50 -23.44
C SER A 70 -13.21 13.59 -24.53
N SER A 71 -12.86 14.84 -24.25
CA SER A 71 -12.99 15.97 -25.18
C SER A 71 -11.67 16.68 -25.56
N LEU A 72 -10.49 16.30 -25.06
CA LEU A 72 -9.25 16.97 -25.45
C LEU A 72 -8.40 16.10 -26.38
N GLY A 73 -8.53 16.41 -27.67
CA GLY A 73 -7.85 15.74 -28.76
C GLY A 73 -6.33 15.70 -28.59
N MET A 74 -5.76 14.66 -29.20
CA MET A 74 -4.35 14.46 -29.50
C MET A 74 -3.59 15.78 -29.67
N ALA A 75 -2.76 16.13 -28.70
CA ALA A 75 -1.61 16.98 -28.91
C ALA A 75 -0.35 16.13 -28.74
N SER A 76 -0.08 15.29 -29.74
CA SER A 76 1.26 14.77 -29.97
C SER A 76 2.12 15.92 -30.48
N SER A 77 2.78 16.65 -29.58
CA SER A 77 3.95 17.44 -29.93
C SER A 77 5.19 16.66 -29.51
N SER A 78 5.66 15.81 -30.42
CA SER A 78 6.96 15.18 -30.33
C SER A 78 8.05 16.23 -30.48
N THR A 79 8.71 16.60 -29.38
CA THR A 79 10.14 16.92 -29.29
C THR A 79 10.46 17.20 -27.82
N THR A 80 11.11 16.23 -27.17
CA THR A 80 11.38 16.14 -25.71
C THR A 80 10.17 15.70 -24.86
N ARG A 81 10.34 14.62 -24.09
CA ARG A 81 9.42 14.29 -23.00
C ARG A 81 9.43 15.45 -22.01
N SER A 82 8.26 15.90 -21.58
CA SER A 82 8.20 16.91 -20.52
C SER A 82 8.83 16.36 -19.24
N GLU A 83 9.39 17.23 -18.40
CA GLU A 83 9.83 16.88 -17.06
C GLU A 83 8.70 16.18 -16.28
N LEU A 84 7.45 16.60 -16.50
CA LEU A 84 6.28 15.96 -15.91
C LEU A 84 6.10 14.52 -16.41
N ASP A 85 6.29 14.23 -17.70
CA ASP A 85 6.18 12.87 -18.24
C ASP A 85 7.24 11.95 -17.61
N HIS A 86 8.45 12.48 -17.38
CA HIS A 86 9.53 11.75 -16.71
C HIS A 86 9.20 11.50 -15.25
N PHE A 87 8.74 12.54 -14.53
CA PHE A 87 8.31 12.43 -13.14
C PHE A 87 7.21 11.38 -12.97
N MET A 88 6.15 11.44 -13.79
CA MET A 88 5.02 10.52 -13.70
C MET A 88 5.46 9.06 -13.91
N GLU A 89 6.32 8.79 -14.90
CA GLU A 89 6.85 7.43 -15.13
C GLU A 89 7.76 6.97 -13.99
N ALA A 90 8.72 7.80 -13.59
CA ALA A 90 9.69 7.47 -12.55
C ALA A 90 8.99 7.20 -11.21
N TYR A 91 7.96 7.97 -10.88
CA TYR A 91 7.19 7.78 -9.67
C TYR A 91 6.34 6.51 -9.71
N CYS A 92 5.66 6.23 -10.82
CA CYS A 92 4.96 4.96 -11.03
C CYS A 92 5.91 3.76 -10.90
N LEU A 93 7.12 3.86 -11.43
CA LEU A 93 8.13 2.81 -11.30
C LEU A 93 8.61 2.64 -9.85
N ALA A 94 8.87 3.74 -9.15
CA ALA A 94 9.28 3.72 -7.75
C ALA A 94 8.21 3.07 -6.86
N LEU A 95 6.93 3.39 -7.07
CA LEU A 95 5.83 2.78 -6.34
C LEU A 95 5.73 1.27 -6.59
N ARG A 96 5.90 0.82 -7.84
CA ARG A 96 5.88 -0.63 -8.15
C ARG A 96 7.02 -1.38 -7.46
N LYS A 97 8.24 -0.83 -7.52
CA LYS A 97 9.39 -1.40 -6.81
C LYS A 97 9.19 -1.43 -5.29
N LEU A 98 8.59 -0.37 -4.74
CA LEU A 98 8.24 -0.33 -3.32
C LEU A 98 7.21 -1.41 -2.97
N LYS A 99 6.16 -1.59 -3.77
CA LYS A 99 5.17 -2.65 -3.59
C LYS A 99 5.84 -4.03 -3.53
N GLU A 100 6.66 -4.34 -4.54
CA GLU A 100 7.38 -5.62 -4.62
C GLU A 100 8.29 -5.83 -3.40
N ALA A 101 9.07 -4.81 -3.02
CA ALA A 101 9.96 -4.86 -1.87
C ALA A 101 9.21 -5.03 -0.52
N MET A 102 7.95 -4.61 -0.44
CA MET A 102 7.09 -4.82 0.73
C MET A 102 6.41 -6.19 0.72
N GLU A 103 6.02 -6.70 -0.44
CA GLU A 103 5.27 -7.95 -0.60
C GLU A 103 6.17 -9.19 -0.37
N GLU A 104 7.42 -9.14 -0.84
CA GLU A 104 8.42 -10.21 -0.64
C GLU A 104 8.64 -10.62 0.83
N PRO A 105 8.98 -9.69 1.77
CA PRO A 105 9.17 -10.06 3.17
C PRO A 105 7.87 -10.49 3.85
N GLN A 106 6.71 -9.97 3.42
CA GLN A 106 5.42 -10.41 3.93
C GLN A 106 5.12 -11.85 3.54
N GLN A 107 5.30 -12.20 2.27
CA GLN A 107 5.08 -13.55 1.77
C GLN A 107 6.06 -14.55 2.40
N THR A 108 7.33 -14.16 2.53
CA THR A 108 8.36 -14.97 3.21
C THR A 108 7.97 -15.25 4.67
N SER A 109 7.52 -14.22 5.39
CA SER A 109 7.10 -14.35 6.78
C SER A 109 5.86 -15.24 6.93
N MET A 110 4.86 -15.07 6.06
CA MET A 110 3.67 -15.92 6.05
C MET A 110 3.99 -17.38 5.76
N ALA A 111 4.87 -17.64 4.81
CA ALA A 111 5.33 -19.00 4.50
C ALA A 111 6.00 -19.65 5.71
N PHE A 112 6.93 -18.94 6.37
CA PHE A 112 7.58 -19.42 7.59
C PHE A 112 6.57 -19.74 8.71
N ILE A 113 5.60 -18.84 8.97
CA ILE A 113 4.59 -19.05 10.00
C ILE A 113 3.72 -20.28 9.68
N ASN A 114 3.29 -20.44 8.43
CA ASN A 114 2.45 -21.57 8.01
C ASN A 114 3.20 -22.91 8.10
N ASP A 115 4.49 -22.91 7.78
CA ASP A 115 5.35 -24.09 7.89
C ASP A 115 5.48 -24.51 9.36
N MET A 116 5.85 -23.58 10.24
CA MET A 116 5.95 -23.83 11.69
C MET A 116 4.61 -24.28 12.29
N HIS A 117 3.50 -23.67 11.87
CA HIS A 117 2.17 -24.06 12.32
C HIS A 117 1.80 -25.49 11.89
N SER A 118 2.24 -25.92 10.70
CA SER A 118 2.03 -27.29 10.20
C SER A 118 2.84 -28.31 11.01
N GLN A 119 4.13 -28.01 11.28
CA GLN A 119 4.98 -28.86 12.14
C GLN A 119 4.38 -29.02 13.55
N LEU A 120 3.89 -27.93 14.14
CA LEU A 120 3.25 -27.98 15.46
C LEU A 120 1.96 -28.82 15.48
N GLN A 121 1.14 -28.75 14.42
CA GLN A 121 -0.06 -29.58 14.32
C GLN A 121 0.26 -31.08 14.22
N GLU A 122 1.28 -31.45 13.46
CA GLU A 122 1.71 -32.85 13.34
C GLU A 122 2.14 -33.42 14.70
N LEU A 123 2.89 -32.65 15.49
CA LEU A 123 3.30 -33.04 16.84
C LEU A 123 2.10 -33.23 17.79
N MET A 124 1.07 -32.37 17.70
CA MET A 124 -0.14 -32.52 18.51
C MET A 124 -0.94 -33.78 18.14
N MET A 125 -1.05 -34.09 16.85
CA MET A 125 -1.75 -35.29 16.38
C MET A 125 -1.04 -36.56 16.83
N THR A 126 0.29 -36.62 16.70
CA THR A 126 1.09 -37.78 17.12
C THR A 126 1.10 -38.00 18.64
N SER A 127 1.05 -36.93 19.45
CA SER A 127 0.98 -37.03 20.92
C SER A 127 -0.34 -37.61 21.45
N THR A 128 -1.44 -37.51 20.69
CA THR A 128 -2.74 -38.09 21.10
C THR A 128 -2.88 -39.57 20.79
N GLY A 129 -1.89 -40.18 20.13
CA GLY A 129 -1.91 -41.57 19.69
C GLY A 129 -1.27 -42.59 20.64
N HIS A 130 -0.97 -42.26 21.90
CA HIS A 130 -0.42 -43.26 22.82
C HIS A 130 -1.50 -44.30 23.18
N PRO A 131 -1.37 -45.58 22.81
CA PRO A 131 -2.25 -46.61 23.32
C PRO A 131 -1.99 -46.69 24.83
N VAL A 132 -3.05 -46.57 25.62
CA VAL A 132 -3.02 -47.10 26.99
C VAL A 132 -2.76 -48.59 26.83
N VAL A 133 -1.51 -49.01 27.01
CA VAL A 133 -1.16 -50.41 27.24
C VAL A 133 -1.86 -50.79 28.54
N SER A 134 -3.06 -51.32 28.39
CA SER A 134 -3.77 -52.02 29.45
C SER A 134 -3.06 -53.36 29.63
N ALA A 135 -2.01 -53.37 30.44
CA ALA A 135 -1.39 -54.59 30.89
C ALA A 135 -2.36 -55.31 31.85
N GLU A 136 -3.05 -56.33 31.36
CA GLU A 136 -3.76 -57.28 32.24
C GLU A 136 -2.77 -58.23 32.94
N PRO A 137 -3.06 -58.63 34.19
CA PRO A 137 -2.13 -59.37 35.04
C PRO A 137 -2.10 -60.86 34.68
N ALA A 138 -0.90 -61.42 34.59
CA ALA A 138 -0.68 -62.85 34.44
C ALA A 138 -1.21 -63.61 35.68
N THR A 139 -2.29 -64.38 35.51
CA THR A 139 -2.73 -65.35 36.52
C THR A 139 -1.74 -66.49 36.56
N ASN A 140 -0.95 -66.50 37.63
CA ASN A 140 0.01 -67.52 37.94
C ASN A 140 -0.69 -68.77 38.51
N ARG A 141 -0.92 -69.80 37.68
CA ARG A 141 -1.30 -71.15 38.17
C ARG A 141 -0.03 -71.93 38.46
N HIS A 142 0.41 -71.90 39.72
CA HIS A 142 1.33 -72.91 40.25
C HIS A 142 0.53 -74.18 40.56
N GLY A 143 0.80 -75.25 39.80
CA GLY A 143 0.53 -76.61 40.26
C GLY A 143 1.77 -77.17 40.94
N CYS A 144 1.62 -77.74 42.13
CA CYS A 144 2.55 -78.73 42.66
C CYS A 144 1.86 -79.64 43.70
N THR A 145 2.13 -80.93 43.54
CA THR A 145 1.76 -82.15 44.30
C THR A 145 0.31 -82.60 44.31
#